data_AF-A0A538RZL8-F1
#
_entry.id   AF-A0A538RZL8-F1
#
_cell.length_a   1.000
_cell.length_b   1.000
_cell.length_c   1.000
_cell.angle_alpha   90.00
_cell.angle_beta   90.00
_cell.angle_gamma   90.00
#
_symmetry.space_group_name_H-M   'P 1'
#
loop_
_entity.id
_entity.type
_entity.pdbx_description
1 polymer ?
#
loop_
_entity_poly.entity_id
_entity_poly.type
_entity_poly.pdbx_seq_one_letter_code
_entity_poly.pdbx_strand_id
1 'polypeptide(L)'
;QRHVVNDVLAGQPVSVTHCDISQCTRVFTASSGEVLGISCGGWHQGGLLLFAHGAIFLQGSGGSLDPEHPAIPLAELPHLVTTWGQWKSLHPNTDIY
;
A
#
# COMPACT_ATOMS: atom_id res chain seq x y z
N GLN A 1 11.26 -10.41 1.25
CA GLN A 1 10.10 -9.83 0.52
C GLN A 1 9.96 -8.36 0.89
N ARG A 2 9.48 -7.51 -0.02
CA ARG A 2 9.11 -6.12 0.29
C ARG A 2 7.59 -6.06 0.44
N HIS A 3 7.11 -5.77 1.64
CA HIS A 3 5.67 -5.59 1.92
C HIS A 3 5.16 -4.21 1.52
N VAL A 4 6.06 -3.24 1.33
CA VAL A 4 5.73 -1.86 0.99
C VAL A 4 6.68 -1.41 -0.12
N VAL A 5 6.12 -0.78 -1.15
CA VAL A 5 6.85 -0.10 -2.22
C VAL A 5 6.28 1.31 -2.33
N ASN A 6 7.15 2.32 -2.22
CA ASN A 6 6.80 3.73 -2.34
C ASN A 6 7.46 4.27 -3.61
N ASP A 7 6.69 4.96 -4.45
CA ASP A 7 7.17 5.55 -5.70
C ASP A 7 6.37 6.80 -6.07
N VAL A 8 6.80 7.52 -7.10
CA VAL A 8 6.05 8.59 -7.76
C VAL A 8 5.83 8.21 -9.22
N LEU A 9 4.59 7.89 -9.57
CA LEU A 9 4.20 7.49 -10.92
C LEU A 9 3.53 8.66 -11.63
N ALA A 10 4.12 9.15 -12.71
CA ALA A 10 3.62 10.29 -13.48
C ALA A 10 3.32 11.55 -12.62
N GLY A 11 4.13 11.78 -11.58
CA GLY A 11 3.96 12.90 -10.64
C GLY A 11 2.96 12.65 -9.50
N GLN A 12 2.26 11.51 -9.49
CA GLN A 12 1.38 11.09 -8.40
C GLN A 12 2.15 10.14 -7.45
N PRO A 13 2.23 10.43 -6.15
CA PRO A 13 2.85 9.50 -5.20
C PRO A 13 1.95 8.29 -4.99
N VAL A 14 2.56 7.11 -5.03
CA VAL A 14 1.87 5.83 -4.89
C VAL A 14 2.65 4.97 -3.91
N SER A 15 1.95 4.45 -2.90
CA SER A 15 2.49 3.43 -2.01
C SER A 15 1.64 2.18 -2.07
N VAL A 16 2.23 1.10 -2.58
CA VAL A 16 1.60 -0.22 -2.64
C VAL A 16 2.04 -1.01 -1.42
N THR A 17 1.07 -1.52 -0.67
CA THR A 17 1.30 -2.44 0.46
C THR A 17 0.71 -3.80 0.11
N HIS A 18 1.45 -4.89 0.38
CA HIS A 18 0.96 -6.25 0.17
C HIS A 18 1.42 -7.19 1.28
N CYS A 19 0.46 -7.91 1.86
CA CYS A 19 0.72 -9.01 2.78
C CYS A 19 0.37 -10.34 2.11
N ASP A 20 1.36 -11.22 2.01
CA ASP A 20 1.23 -12.55 1.43
C ASP A 20 0.52 -13.54 2.38
N ILE A 21 0.50 -13.28 3.69
CA ILE A 21 -0.24 -14.11 4.66
C ILE A 21 -1.74 -13.84 4.58
N SER A 22 -2.15 -12.57 4.65
CA SER A 22 -3.57 -12.20 4.63
C SER A 22 -4.11 -11.94 3.21
N GLN A 23 -3.26 -12.05 2.19
CA GLN A 23 -3.59 -11.74 0.78
C GLN A 23 -4.24 -10.34 0.63
N CYS A 24 -3.78 -9.38 1.43
CA CYS A 24 -4.32 -8.03 1.46
C CYS A 24 -3.38 -7.07 0.73
N THR A 25 -3.92 -6.37 -0.27
CA THR A 25 -3.26 -5.26 -0.94
C THR A 25 -4.02 -3.98 -0.65
N ARG A 26 -3.29 -2.91 -0.35
CA ARG A 26 -3.84 -1.54 -0.33
C ARG A 26 -2.87 -0.59 -0.98
N VAL A 27 -3.42 0.39 -1.69
CA VAL A 27 -2.66 1.39 -2.42
C VAL A 27 -3.05 2.76 -1.91
N PHE A 28 -2.06 3.52 -1.48
CA PHE A 28 -2.26 4.85 -0.91
C PHE A 28 -1.67 5.94 -1.81
N THR A 29 -2.23 7.13 -1.70
CA THR A 29 -1.76 8.33 -2.38
C THR A 29 -1.95 9.58 -1.51
N ALA A 30 -1.31 10.67 -1.91
CA ALA A 30 -1.44 11.99 -1.31
C ALA A 30 -1.38 13.06 -2.41
N SER A 31 -1.69 14.31 -2.05
CA SER A 31 -1.58 15.46 -2.95
C SER A 31 -0.14 16.01 -3.08
N SER A 32 0.82 15.50 -2.30
CA SER A 32 2.23 15.83 -2.45
C SER A 32 2.79 15.26 -3.76
N GLY A 33 3.86 15.83 -4.30
CA GLY A 33 4.61 15.24 -5.42
C GLY A 33 5.72 14.28 -4.97
N GLU A 34 5.77 13.95 -3.67
CA GLU A 34 6.86 13.23 -3.02
C GLU A 34 6.40 11.84 -2.57
N VAL A 35 7.32 10.86 -2.58
CA VAL A 35 7.08 9.50 -2.09
C VAL A 35 6.46 9.50 -0.70
N LEU A 36 5.48 8.62 -0.46
CA LEU A 36 4.88 8.52 0.87
C LEU A 36 5.83 7.77 1.80
N GLY A 37 5.98 8.25 3.03
CA GLY A 37 6.79 7.65 4.08
C GLY A 37 6.11 6.45 4.76
N ILE A 38 5.56 5.50 4.00
CA ILE A 38 4.98 4.27 4.55
C ILE A 38 6.07 3.21 4.68
N SER A 39 6.12 2.50 5.80
CA SER A 39 7.00 1.36 5.98
C SER A 39 6.29 0.17 6.65
N CYS A 40 6.92 -1.00 6.58
CA CYS A 40 6.42 -2.20 7.25
C CYS A 40 6.66 -2.09 8.76
N GLY A 41 5.59 -2.11 9.55
CA GLY A 41 5.61 -2.11 11.01
C GLY A 41 5.66 -3.50 11.65
N GLY A 42 5.72 -4.57 10.85
CA GLY A 42 5.71 -5.95 11.32
C GLY A 42 4.32 -6.60 11.25
N TRP A 43 4.09 -7.61 12.09
CA TRP A 43 2.86 -8.41 12.11
C TRP A 43 2.29 -8.46 13.52
N HIS A 44 0.99 -8.21 13.67
CA HIS A 44 0.31 -8.26 14.96
C HIS A 44 -1.12 -8.75 14.81
N GLN A 45 -1.55 -9.66 15.70
CA GLN A 45 -2.92 -10.19 15.78
C GLN A 45 -3.55 -10.57 14.43
N GLY A 46 -2.77 -11.18 13.53
CA GLY A 46 -3.30 -11.68 12.25
C GLY A 46 -3.30 -10.64 11.12
N GLY A 47 -2.68 -9.48 11.30
CA GLY A 47 -2.57 -8.46 10.25
C GLY A 47 -1.18 -7.84 10.14
N LEU A 48 -0.84 -7.41 8.93
CA LEU A 48 0.34 -6.58 8.68
C LEU A 48 0.13 -5.20 9.31
N LEU A 49 1.17 -4.68 9.94
CA LEU A 49 1.22 -3.32 10.45
C LEU A 49 1.93 -2.41 9.45
N LEU A 50 1.42 -1.19 9.30
CA LEU A 50 2.03 -0.12 8.52
C LEU A 50 2.46 0.99 9.48
N PHE A 51 3.67 1.49 9.32
CA PHE A 51 4.10 2.71 9.98
C PHE A 51 4.01 3.87 8.99
N ALA A 52 3.31 4.92 9.37
CA ALA A 52 3.14 6.14 8.56
C ALA A 52 2.92 7.34 9.49
N HIS A 53 3.44 8.51 9.14
CA HIS A 53 3.22 9.74 9.91
C HIS A 53 3.51 9.62 11.43
N GLY A 54 4.47 8.79 11.83
CA GLY A 54 4.81 8.60 13.25
C GLY A 54 3.92 7.61 14.02
N ALA A 55 2.91 7.02 13.38
CA ALA A 55 1.96 6.11 14.00
C ALA A 55 1.89 4.74 13.30
N ILE A 56 1.33 3.75 14.00
CA ILE A 56 1.14 2.38 13.52
C ILE A 56 -0.32 2.17 13.15
N PHE A 57 -0.58 1.57 11.99
CA PHE A 57 -1.91 1.24 11.49
C PHE A 57 -1.99 -0.24 11.10
N LEU A 58 -3.16 -0.84 11.29
CA LEU A 58 -3.47 -2.15 10.73
C LEU A 58 -3.65 -2.02 9.22
N GLN A 59 -2.91 -2.78 8.42
CA GLN A 59 -3.02 -2.73 6.95
C GLN A 59 -4.46 -3.00 6.51
N GLY A 60 -5.11 -4.04 7.04
CA GLY A 60 -6.43 -4.48 6.55
C GLY A 60 -7.53 -3.43 6.72
N SER A 61 -7.57 -2.73 7.86
CA SER A 61 -8.62 -1.74 8.15
C SER A 61 -8.17 -0.29 7.94
N GLY A 62 -6.86 -0.02 8.02
CA GLY A 62 -6.29 1.33 8.07
C GLY A 62 -6.44 2.01 9.41
N GLY A 63 -7.04 1.34 10.40
CA GLY A 63 -7.22 1.89 11.74
C GLY A 63 -5.97 1.77 12.60
N SER A 64 -5.92 2.56 13.68
CA SER A 64 -4.94 2.41 14.75
C SER A 64 -5.62 2.11 16.09
N LEU A 65 -4.84 1.62 17.05
CA LEU A 65 -5.21 1.62 18.46
C LEU A 65 -4.91 2.96 19.14
N ASP A 66 -4.14 3.83 18.49
CA ASP A 66 -3.86 5.18 18.94
C ASP A 66 -5.06 6.10 18.65
N PRO A 67 -5.74 6.65 19.68
CA PRO A 67 -6.87 7.54 19.49
C PRO A 67 -6.49 8.89 18.86
N GLU A 68 -5.22 9.30 18.91
CA GLU A 68 -4.74 10.51 18.21
C GLU A 68 -4.63 10.27 16.69
N HIS A 69 -4.48 9.01 16.27
CA HIS A 69 -4.33 8.59 14.88
C HIS A 69 -5.32 7.48 14.54
N PRO A 70 -6.65 7.72 14.58
CA PRO A 70 -7.65 6.64 14.49
C PRO A 70 -7.63 5.91 13.14
N ALA A 71 -7.14 6.56 12.08
CA ALA A 71 -6.97 5.97 10.76
C ALA A 71 -5.76 6.56 10.04
N ILE A 72 -5.22 5.81 9.07
CA ILE A 72 -4.12 6.26 8.22
C ILE A 72 -4.52 7.53 7.45
N PRO A 73 -3.80 8.66 7.60
CA PRO A 73 -4.20 9.94 7.02
C PRO A 73 -3.78 10.05 5.54
N LEU A 74 -4.12 9.05 4.74
CA LEU A 74 -3.80 8.96 3.32
C LEU A 74 -5.04 8.54 2.53
N ALA A 75 -5.17 9.05 1.31
CA ALA A 75 -6.23 8.63 0.43
C ALA A 75 -5.93 7.24 -0.13
N GLU A 76 -6.95 6.40 -0.29
CA GLU A 76 -6.82 5.14 -1.03
C GLU A 76 -6.97 5.37 -2.52
N LEU A 77 -6.07 4.78 -3.29
CA LEU A 77 -6.14 4.75 -4.74
C LEU A 77 -6.88 3.47 -5.17
N PRO A 78 -7.91 3.57 -6.01
CA PRO A 78 -8.54 2.41 -6.62
C PRO A 78 -7.50 1.55 -7.34
N HIS A 79 -7.55 0.25 -7.13
CA HIS A 79 -6.57 -0.68 -7.67
C HIS A 79 -7.20 -2.04 -7.96
N LEU A 80 -6.51 -2.81 -8.80
CA LEU A 80 -6.84 -4.19 -9.11
C LEU A 80 -5.62 -5.06 -8.82
N VAL A 81 -5.80 -6.10 -8.00
CA VAL A 81 -4.80 -7.17 -7.85
C VAL A 81 -5.06 -8.19 -8.94
N THR A 82 -4.05 -8.45 -9.78
CA THR A 82 -4.15 -9.39 -10.89
C THR A 82 -2.84 -10.13 -11.10
N THR A 83 -2.88 -11.19 -11.90
CA THR A 83 -1.69 -11.95 -12.29
C THR A 83 -1.02 -11.34 -13.51
N TRP A 84 0.28 -11.62 -13.72
CA TRP A 84 1.00 -11.21 -14.92
C TRP A 84 0.35 -11.69 -16.22
N GLY A 85 -0.18 -12.92 -16.24
CA GLY A 85 -0.86 -13.46 -17.41
C GLY A 85 -2.14 -12.72 -17.76
N GLN A 86 -2.98 -12.41 -16.76
CA GLN A 86 -4.19 -11.60 -16.94
C GLN A 86 -3.85 -10.17 -17.38
N TRP A 87 -2.87 -9.54 -16.72
CA TRP A 87 -2.40 -8.20 -17.10
C TRP A 87 -1.92 -8.16 -18.56
N LYS A 88 -1.04 -9.10 -18.98
CA LYS A 88 -0.51 -9.13 -20.35
C LYS A 88 -1.58 -9.43 -21.40
N SER A 89 -2.59 -10.22 -21.06
CA SER A 89 -3.75 -10.46 -21.93
C SER A 89 -4.53 -9.17 -22.21
N LEU A 90 -4.74 -8.33 -21.19
CA LEU A 90 -5.44 -7.05 -21.30
C LEU A 90 -4.55 -5.91 -21.86
N HIS A 91 -3.24 -5.99 -21.61
CA HIS A 91 -2.24 -4.98 -21.98
C HIS A 91 -1.07 -5.65 -22.72
N PRO A 92 -1.27 -6.09 -23.98
CA PRO A 92 -0.29 -6.90 -24.71
C PRO A 92 1.03 -6.17 -24.98
N ASN A 93 1.03 -4.84 -24.95
CA ASN A 93 2.22 -4.02 -25.20
C ASN A 93 3.02 -3.67 -23.94
N THR A 94 2.57 -4.07 -22.73
CA THR A 94 3.34 -3.83 -21.51
C THR A 94 4.56 -4.74 -21.45
N ASP A 95 5.74 -4.18 -21.21
CA ASP A 95 6.93 -4.97 -20.93
C ASP A 95 6.86 -5.57 -19.52
N ILE A 96 7.14 -6.88 -19.41
CA ILE A 96 7.22 -7.64 -18.16
C ILE A 96 8.59 -8.32 -18.16
N TYR A 97 9.37 -8.13 -17.10
CA TYR A 97 10.74 -8.64 -16.95
C TYR A 97 10.84 -9.71 -15.86
#